data_AF-A0A485BX87-F1
#
_entry.id   AF-A0A485BX87-F1
#
_cell.length_a   1.000
_cell.length_b   1.000
_cell.length_c   1.000
_cell.angle_alpha   90.00
_cell.angle_beta   90.00
_cell.angle_gamma   90.00
#
_symmetry.space_group_name_H-M   'P 1'
#
loop_
_entity.id
_entity.type
_entity.pdbx_description
1 polymer ?
#
loop_
_entity_poly.entity_id
_entity_poly.type
_entity_poly.pdbx_seq_one_letter_code
_entity_poly.pdbx_strand_id
1 'polypeptide(L)'
;MWGGTDKIVPVDVYIPGCPPTPAATLYGFAMALGLLEQKIHARLPGEQDDKAAEILHPGMVQPLRVRIDREARRLAGYRYGRQIADDYMRLLAQGDSQVVRWLEAEKDPRLTEIVTHLNQVVEGRVSDERDGGVQSAEP
;
A
#
# COMPACT_ATOMS: atom_id res chain seq x y z
N MET A 1 -13.67 -6.77 -37.37
CA MET A 1 -12.75 -6.59 -36.23
C MET A 1 -11.35 -6.45 -36.81
N TRP A 2 -10.58 -5.48 -36.33
CA TRP A 2 -9.18 -5.30 -36.74
C TRP A 2 -8.45 -6.59 -36.35
N GLY A 3 -7.89 -7.29 -37.33
CA GLY A 3 -7.24 -8.59 -37.10
C GLY A 3 -5.98 -8.40 -36.29
N GLY A 4 -6.04 -8.78 -35.01
CA GLY A 4 -4.87 -8.86 -34.12
C GLY A 4 -4.16 -7.54 -33.81
N THR A 5 -3.64 -7.42 -32.60
CA THR A 5 -2.83 -6.25 -32.20
C THR A 5 -1.47 -6.20 -32.91
N ASP A 6 -0.97 -7.33 -33.45
CA ASP A 6 0.29 -7.42 -34.22
C ASP A 6 0.32 -6.55 -35.46
N LYS A 7 -0.84 -6.19 -36.01
CA LYS A 7 -0.91 -5.34 -37.22
C LYS A 7 -0.68 -3.87 -36.92
N ILE A 8 -0.75 -3.46 -35.65
CA ILE A 8 -0.64 -2.06 -35.22
C ILE A 8 0.66 -1.84 -34.46
N VAL A 9 1.04 -2.78 -33.58
CA VAL A 9 2.28 -2.73 -32.80
C VAL A 9 2.97 -4.09 -32.80
N PRO A 10 4.31 -4.15 -32.76
CA PRO A 10 5.01 -5.42 -32.60
C PRO A 10 4.60 -6.06 -31.27
N VAL A 11 4.30 -7.36 -31.31
CA VAL A 11 3.91 -8.15 -30.14
C VAL A 11 5.03 -9.13 -29.82
N ASP A 12 5.58 -9.04 -28.61
CA ASP A 12 6.66 -9.92 -28.16
C ASP A 12 6.14 -11.30 -27.72
N VAL A 13 5.01 -11.33 -26.99
CA VAL A 13 4.42 -12.57 -26.43
C VAL A 13 2.91 -12.54 -26.55
N TYR A 14 2.32 -13.63 -27.04
CA TYR A 14 0.88 -13.87 -27.05
C TYR A 14 0.45 -14.78 -25.90
N ILE A 15 -0.54 -14.34 -25.12
CA ILE A 15 -1.15 -15.13 -24.03
C ILE A 15 -2.56 -15.58 -24.47
N PRO A 16 -2.77 -16.85 -24.83
CA PRO A 16 -4.06 -17.31 -25.34
C PRO A 16 -5.12 -17.45 -24.23
N GLY A 17 -6.35 -17.04 -24.54
CA GLY A 17 -7.55 -17.32 -23.73
C GLY A 17 -8.62 -16.22 -23.82
N CYS A 18 -9.84 -16.51 -23.34
CA CYS A 18 -10.96 -15.56 -23.32
C CYS A 18 -11.78 -15.66 -22.01
N PRO A 19 -11.35 -15.00 -20.92
CA PRO A 19 -10.02 -14.42 -20.71
C PRO A 19 -8.97 -15.53 -20.47
N PRO A 20 -7.66 -15.25 -20.67
CA PRO A 20 -6.61 -16.18 -20.26
C PRO A 20 -6.74 -16.51 -18.77
N THR A 21 -6.41 -17.74 -18.40
CA THR A 21 -6.41 -18.14 -16.99
C THR A 21 -5.34 -17.34 -16.24
N PRO A 22 -5.53 -17.05 -14.93
CA PRO A 22 -4.51 -16.32 -14.15
C PRO A 22 -3.11 -16.95 -14.24
N ALA A 23 -3.03 -18.30 -14.27
CA ALA A 23 -1.78 -19.02 -14.43
C ALA A 23 -1.14 -18.80 -15.81
N ALA A 24 -1.93 -18.81 -16.90
CA ALA A 24 -1.43 -18.53 -18.24
C ALA A 24 -0.93 -17.07 -18.37
N THR A 25 -1.62 -16.12 -17.75
CA THR A 25 -1.20 -14.72 -17.70
C THR A 25 0.13 -14.56 -16.96
N LEU A 26 0.28 -15.18 -15.78
CA LEU A 26 1.53 -15.14 -15.02
C LEU A 26 2.69 -15.79 -15.79
N TYR A 27 2.44 -16.93 -16.44
CA TYR A 27 3.42 -17.61 -17.27
C TYR A 27 3.88 -16.74 -18.45
N GLY A 28 2.94 -16.08 -19.15
CA GLY A 28 3.26 -15.15 -20.23
C GLY A 28 4.10 -13.96 -19.78
N PHE A 29 3.86 -13.42 -18.58
CA PHE A 29 4.74 -12.40 -17.99
C PHE A 29 6.13 -12.94 -17.64
N ALA A 30 6.21 -14.15 -17.07
CA ALA A 30 7.49 -14.78 -16.76
C ALA A 30 8.32 -15.05 -18.02
N MET A 31 7.67 -15.46 -19.11
CA MET A 31 8.30 -15.57 -20.44
C MET A 31 8.81 -14.21 -20.93
N ALA A 32 7.96 -13.18 -20.94
CA ALA A 32 8.31 -11.85 -21.44
C ALA A 32 9.46 -11.20 -20.67
N LEU A 33 9.54 -11.45 -19.36
CA LEU A 33 10.61 -10.96 -18.48
C LEU A 33 11.86 -11.86 -18.47
N GLY A 34 11.85 -13.00 -19.18
CA GLY A 34 12.96 -13.96 -19.22
C GLY A 34 13.21 -14.67 -17.88
N LEU A 35 12.23 -14.67 -16.97
CA LEU A 35 12.39 -15.22 -15.62
C LEU A 35 12.43 -16.75 -15.59
N LEU A 36 11.98 -17.42 -16.65
CA LEU A 36 11.95 -18.88 -16.73
C LEU A 36 13.34 -19.52 -16.84
N GLU A 37 14.29 -18.81 -17.45
CA GLU A 37 15.66 -19.29 -17.63
C GLU A 37 16.59 -18.85 -16.49
N GLN A 38 16.11 -17.99 -15.60
CA GLN A 38 16.86 -17.56 -14.43
C GLN A 38 16.95 -18.72 -13.44
N LYS A 39 18.13 -19.37 -13.42
CA LYS A 39 18.52 -20.20 -12.30
C LYS A 39 18.46 -19.32 -11.05
N ILE A 40 17.54 -19.62 -10.15
CA ILE A 40 17.48 -18.97 -8.83
C ILE A 40 18.78 -19.35 -8.14
N HIS A 41 19.77 -18.46 -8.21
CA HIS A 41 20.97 -18.58 -7.43
C HIS A 41 20.55 -18.33 -5.99
N ALA A 42 20.30 -19.41 -5.25
CA ALA A 42 20.11 -19.35 -3.82
C ALA A 42 21.35 -18.71 -3.22
N ARG A 43 21.21 -17.44 -2.84
CA ARG A 43 22.21 -16.74 -2.07
C ARG A 43 22.10 -17.26 -0.64
N LEU A 44 23.23 -17.54 0.01
CA LEU A 44 23.25 -17.78 1.44
C LEU A 44 22.70 -16.53 2.16
N PRO A 45 21.87 -16.68 3.20
CA PRO A 45 21.37 -15.55 3.98
C PRO A 45 22.54 -14.64 4.35
N GLY A 46 22.47 -13.38 3.92
CA GLY A 46 23.45 -12.37 4.27
C GLY A 46 23.13 -11.75 5.61
N GLU A 47 24.07 -11.03 6.20
CA GLU A 47 23.90 -10.30 7.47
C GLU A 47 22.71 -9.31 7.47
N GLN A 48 22.22 -8.89 6.29
CA GLN A 48 21.02 -8.07 6.13
C GLN A 48 19.71 -8.88 6.23
N ASP A 49 19.72 -10.16 5.84
CA ASP A 49 18.57 -11.05 5.94
C ASP A 49 18.32 -11.47 7.40
N ASP A 50 19.39 -11.47 8.21
CA ASP A 50 19.34 -11.72 9.65
C ASP A 50 18.86 -10.51 10.46
N LYS A 51 18.71 -9.34 9.83
CA LYS A 51 18.13 -8.17 10.49
C LYS A 51 16.63 -8.38 10.64
N ALA A 52 16.14 -8.28 11.87
CA ALA A 52 14.71 -8.21 12.11
C ALA A 52 14.10 -7.10 11.26
N ALA A 53 13.05 -7.43 10.50
CA ALA A 53 12.33 -6.46 9.69
C ALA A 53 11.90 -5.28 10.56
N GLU A 54 12.26 -4.06 10.15
CA GLU A 54 11.85 -2.86 10.86
C GLU A 54 10.33 -2.74 10.83
N ILE A 55 9.73 -2.61 12.02
CA ILE A 55 8.28 -2.42 12.14
C ILE A 55 7.96 -1.02 11.64
N LEU A 56 7.24 -0.93 10.53
CA LEU A 56 6.69 0.34 10.06
C LEU A 56 5.69 0.90 11.07
N HIS A 57 5.88 2.16 11.46
CA HIS A 57 5.06 2.90 12.42
C HIS A 57 4.88 2.18 13.77
N PRO A 58 5.96 1.95 14.54
CA PRO A 58 5.91 1.15 15.77
C PRO A 58 5.05 1.78 16.87
N GLY A 59 4.90 3.11 16.87
CA GLY A 59 4.03 3.84 17.78
C GLY A 59 2.54 3.77 17.43
N MET A 60 2.17 3.17 16.30
CA MET A 60 0.78 3.06 15.85
C MET A 60 0.25 1.64 16.04
N VAL A 61 -0.83 1.55 16.80
CA VAL A 61 -1.68 0.36 16.96
C VAL A 61 -2.11 -0.23 15.62
N GLN A 62 -1.84 -1.53 15.42
CA GLN A 62 -2.06 -2.26 14.17
C GLN A 62 -3.47 -2.08 13.55
N PRO A 63 -4.58 -2.09 14.31
CA PRO A 63 -5.90 -1.92 13.72
C PRO A 63 -6.12 -0.53 13.10
N LEU A 64 -5.54 0.53 13.69
CA LEU A 64 -5.65 1.88 13.14
C LEU A 64 -4.89 1.98 11.82
N ARG A 65 -3.66 1.44 11.77
CA ARG A 65 -2.85 1.37 10.55
C ARG A 65 -3.63 0.72 9.42
N VAL A 66 -4.24 -0.44 9.67
CA VAL A 66 -5.03 -1.16 8.66
C VAL A 66 -6.22 -0.33 8.15
N ARG A 67 -6.89 0.42 9.02
CA ARG A 67 -8.02 1.29 8.63
C ARG A 67 -7.55 2.46 7.76
N ILE A 68 -6.46 3.11 8.13
CA ILE A 68 -5.84 4.20 7.32
C ILE A 68 -5.43 3.66 5.94
N ASP A 69 -4.71 2.53 5.91
CA ASP A 69 -4.25 1.90 4.66
C ASP A 69 -5.41 1.56 3.72
N ARG A 70 -6.48 0.98 4.27
CA ARG A 70 -7.67 0.60 3.49
C ARG A 70 -8.37 1.82 2.94
N GLU A 71 -8.53 2.87 3.75
CA GLU A 71 -9.23 4.08 3.34
C GLU A 71 -8.44 4.85 2.28
N ALA A 72 -7.12 5.00 2.45
CA ALA A 72 -6.27 5.66 1.47
C ALA A 72 -6.28 4.91 0.12
N ARG A 73 -6.22 3.56 0.14
CA ARG A 73 -6.33 2.74 -1.08
C ARG A 73 -7.72 2.81 -1.71
N ARG A 74 -8.77 2.94 -0.90
CA ARG A 74 -10.16 3.13 -1.38
C ARG A 74 -10.29 4.46 -2.14
N LEU A 75 -9.65 5.52 -1.66
CA LEU A 75 -9.75 6.87 -2.22
C LEU A 75 -8.79 7.12 -3.40
N ALA A 76 -7.56 6.61 -3.35
CA ALA A 76 -6.49 6.93 -4.31
C ALA A 76 -5.91 5.72 -5.06
N GLY A 77 -6.48 4.53 -4.88
CA GLY A 77 -5.99 3.29 -5.48
C GLY A 77 -4.73 2.72 -4.82
N TYR A 78 -4.25 1.58 -5.31
CA TYR A 78 -3.19 0.82 -4.64
C TYR A 78 -1.84 1.52 -4.57
N ARG A 79 -1.44 2.21 -5.65
CA ARG A 79 -0.13 2.88 -5.72
C ARG A 79 -0.13 4.17 -4.89
N TYR A 80 -0.95 5.14 -5.28
CA TYR A 80 -0.97 6.44 -4.63
C TYR A 80 -1.55 6.36 -3.21
N GLY A 81 -2.56 5.52 -2.98
CA GLY A 81 -3.11 5.30 -1.64
C GLY A 81 -2.08 4.73 -0.67
N ARG A 82 -1.18 3.85 -1.11
CA ARG A 82 -0.07 3.37 -0.26
C ARG A 82 0.89 4.51 0.09
N GLN A 83 1.31 5.29 -0.90
CA GLN A 83 2.22 6.43 -0.68
C GLN A 83 1.63 7.43 0.32
N ILE A 84 0.38 7.84 0.08
CA ILE A 84 -0.34 8.78 0.95
C ILE A 84 -0.49 8.23 2.37
N ALA A 85 -0.84 6.96 2.53
CA ALA A 85 -0.97 6.34 3.86
C ALA A 85 0.37 6.34 4.62
N ASP A 86 1.45 5.90 3.95
CA ASP A 86 2.78 5.84 4.55
C ASP A 86 3.29 7.24 4.95
N ASP A 87 3.10 8.24 4.08
CA ASP A 87 3.47 9.64 4.35
C ASP A 87 2.64 10.22 5.50
N TYR A 88 1.32 10.05 5.45
CA TYR A 88 0.40 10.51 6.48
C TYR A 88 0.75 9.92 7.85
N MET A 89 0.92 8.60 7.96
CA MET A 89 1.24 7.95 9.24
C MET A 89 2.62 8.35 9.77
N ARG A 90 3.59 8.62 8.87
CA ARG A 90 4.92 9.11 9.26
C ARG A 90 4.86 10.52 9.84
N LEU A 91 4.11 11.41 9.17
CA LEU A 91 3.95 12.80 9.60
C LEU A 91 3.09 12.88 10.87
N LEU A 92 2.04 12.08 10.97
CA LEU A 92 1.19 12.00 12.15
C LEU A 92 1.99 11.56 13.39
N ALA A 93 2.92 10.61 13.24
CA ALA A 93 3.81 10.20 14.31
C ALA A 93 4.78 11.31 14.79
N GLN A 94 5.01 12.35 13.97
CA GLN A 94 5.82 13.53 14.31
C GLN A 94 4.96 14.69 14.87
N GLY A 95 3.63 14.57 14.79
CA GLY A 95 2.66 15.53 15.29
C GLY A 95 1.77 16.13 14.18
N ASP A 96 0.53 16.46 14.53
CA ASP A 96 -0.52 16.94 13.60
C ASP A 96 -0.09 18.17 12.77
N SER A 97 0.76 19.04 13.35
CA SER A 97 1.28 20.22 12.67
C SER A 97 2.13 19.89 11.42
N GLN A 98 2.75 18.70 11.38
CA GLN A 98 3.54 18.27 10.21
C GLN A 98 2.64 17.87 9.05
N VAL A 99 1.47 17.28 9.33
CA VAL A 99 0.48 16.95 8.30
C VAL A 99 -0.05 18.22 7.64
N VAL A 100 -0.35 19.25 8.44
CA VAL A 100 -0.81 20.56 7.92
C VAL A 100 0.27 21.20 7.04
N ARG A 101 1.53 21.23 7.50
CA ARG A 101 2.66 21.76 6.72
C ARG A 101 2.85 21.03 5.39
N TRP A 102 2.67 19.71 5.39
CA TRP A 102 2.75 18.91 4.16
C TRP A 102 1.65 19.30 3.16
N LEU A 103 0.41 19.46 3.61
CA LEU A 103 -0.70 19.90 2.76
C LEU A 103 -0.48 21.31 2.20
N GLU A 104 0.03 22.23 3.02
CA GLU A 104 0.37 23.60 2.59
C GLU A 104 1.50 23.65 1.55
N ALA A 105 2.47 22.73 1.65
CA ALA A 105 3.59 22.64 0.73
C ALA A 105 3.17 22.07 -0.63
N GLU A 106 2.38 20.99 -0.63
CA GLU A 106 1.97 20.30 -1.87
C GLU A 106 0.92 21.09 -2.65
N LYS A 107 0.01 21.79 -1.95
CA LYS A 107 -1.07 22.61 -2.54
C LYS A 107 -2.00 21.83 -3.50
N ASP A 108 -2.22 20.55 -3.24
CA ASP A 108 -3.14 19.70 -3.99
C ASP A 108 -4.51 19.59 -3.27
N PRO A 109 -5.61 20.09 -3.88
CA PRO A 109 -6.96 19.94 -3.34
C PRO A 109 -7.38 18.49 -3.14
N ARG A 110 -6.95 17.59 -4.03
CA ARG A 110 -7.32 16.17 -3.96
C ARG A 110 -6.64 15.49 -2.77
N LEU A 111 -5.36 15.77 -2.57
CA LEU A 111 -4.63 15.29 -1.39
C LEU A 111 -5.27 15.79 -0.09
N THR A 112 -5.64 17.08 -0.05
CA THR A 112 -6.28 17.70 1.11
C THR A 112 -7.60 17.00 1.47
N GLU A 113 -8.43 16.68 0.48
CA GLU A 113 -9.66 15.92 0.65
C GLU A 113 -9.38 14.52 1.23
N ILE A 114 -8.41 13.79 0.66
CA ILE A 114 -8.05 12.44 1.12
C ILE A 114 -7.60 12.49 2.59
N VAL A 115 -6.69 13.39 2.93
CA VAL A 115 -6.17 13.53 4.30
C VAL A 115 -7.28 13.93 5.27
N THR A 116 -8.24 14.75 4.85
CA THR A 116 -9.42 15.08 5.66
C THR A 116 -10.23 13.82 6.01
N HIS A 117 -10.45 12.91 5.05
CA HIS A 117 -11.08 11.62 5.31
C HIS A 117 -10.25 10.72 6.24
N LEU A 118 -8.93 10.72 6.10
CA LEU A 118 -8.04 9.96 6.98
C LEU A 118 -8.08 10.47 8.43
N ASN A 119 -8.16 11.79 8.64
CA ASN A 119 -8.34 12.37 9.97
C ASN A 119 -9.62 11.87 10.64
N GLN A 120 -10.74 11.77 9.91
CA GLN A 120 -12.00 11.21 10.43
C GLN A 120 -11.84 9.74 10.85
N VAL A 121 -11.04 8.95 10.13
CA VAL A 121 -10.74 7.55 10.50
C VAL A 121 -9.97 7.47 11.81
N VAL A 122 -9.02 8.39 12.02
CA VAL A 122 -8.22 8.50 13.25
C VAL A 122 -9.08 8.99 14.41
N GLU A 123 -9.81 10.08 14.23
CA GLU A 123 -10.70 10.67 15.25
C GLU A 123 -11.82 9.73 15.67
N GLY A 124 -12.43 9.00 14.72
CA GLY A 124 -13.48 8.02 15.01
C GLY A 124 -13.02 6.86 15.89
N ARG A 125 -11.71 6.65 16.05
CA ARG A 125 -11.14 5.71 17.04
C ARG A 125 -10.97 6.35 18.41
N VAL A 126 -10.63 7.65 18.49
CA VAL A 126 -10.45 8.35 19.78
C VAL A 126 -11.73 8.31 20.61
N SER A 127 -12.90 8.27 19.97
CA SER A 127 -14.20 8.02 20.63
C SER A 127 -14.31 6.61 21.23
N ASP A 128 -13.87 5.56 20.53
CA ASP A 128 -13.90 4.16 21.01
C ASP A 128 -12.88 3.90 22.14
N GLU A 129 -11.74 4.60 22.13
CA GLU A 129 -10.66 4.43 23.11
C GLU A 129 -10.96 5.14 24.45
N ARG A 130 -11.89 6.11 24.46
CA ARG A 130 -12.34 6.82 25.67
C ARG A 130 -13.40 6.05 26.49
N ASP A 131 -14.11 5.11 25.88
CA ASP A 131 -15.12 4.28 26.56
C ASP A 131 -14.54 2.98 27.18
N GLY A 132 -13.28 2.64 26.89
CA GLY A 132 -12.63 1.39 27.34
C GLY A 132 -11.85 1.47 28.65
N GLY A 133 -11.85 2.61 29.34
CA GLY A 133 -11.01 2.84 30.52
C GLY A 133 -11.79 3.13 31.79
N VAL A 134 -12.27 2.08 32.49
CA VAL A 134 -12.18 1.85 33.94
C VAL A 134 -12.93 0.53 34.22
N GLN A 135 -12.19 -0.54 34.50
CA GLN A 135 -12.65 -1.49 35.50
C GLN A 135 -11.46 -1.86 36.38
N SER A 136 -11.43 -1.16 37.50
CA SER A 136 -10.53 -1.32 38.63
C SER A 136 -10.50 -2.77 39.06
N ALA A 137 -9.30 -3.34 39.06
CA ALA A 137 -8.97 -4.47 39.90
C ALA A 137 -9.11 -4.04 41.36
N GLU A 138 -9.74 -4.88 42.18
CA GLU A 138 -9.38 -5.17 43.58
C GLU A 138 -10.25 -6.35 44.09
N PRO A 139 -9.82 -7.06 45.15
CA PRO A 139 -9.42 -8.47 45.10
C PRO A 139 -10.51 -9.50 45.38
#